data_AF-A0A0D1KXY0-F1
#
_entry.id   AF-A0A0D1KXY0-F1
#
_cell.length_a   1.000
_cell.length_b   1.000
_cell.length_c   1.000
_cell.angle_alpha   90.00
_cell.angle_beta   90.00
_cell.angle_gamma   90.00
#
_symmetry.space_group_name_H-M   'P 1'
#
loop_
_entity.id
_entity.type
_entity.pdbx_description
1 polymer ?
#
loop_
_entity_poly.entity_id
_entity_poly.type
_entity_poly.pdbx_seq_one_letter_code
_entity_poly.pdbx_strand_id
1 'polypeptide(L)'
;MDAIHADVPQVESSSGGWSSIVPSQEGIHPVPTPGLDALSGAVSGAVAAWPAVHEEFVAGRVSAAGKFVAANGGTIANISTAEATNTAQIDGIEV
;
A
#
# COMPACT_ATOMS: atom_id res chain seq x y z
N MET A 1 -12.58 26.51 -4.40
CA MET A 1 -12.28 25.13 -3.99
C MET A 1 -12.96 24.24 -4.98
N ASP A 2 -12.23 23.39 -5.71
CA ASP A 2 -12.88 22.35 -6.49
C ASP A 2 -13.58 21.41 -5.50
N ALA A 3 -14.86 21.12 -5.73
CA ALA A 3 -15.58 20.13 -4.95
C ALA A 3 -14.93 18.77 -5.23
N ILE A 4 -14.14 18.26 -4.29
CA ILE A 4 -13.62 16.91 -4.35
C ILE A 4 -14.81 15.98 -4.09
N HIS A 5 -15.46 15.52 -5.16
CA HIS A 5 -16.40 14.40 -5.08
C HIS A 5 -15.59 13.11 -5.05
N ALA A 6 -15.57 12.46 -3.89
CA ALA A 6 -15.03 11.13 -3.72
C ALA A 6 -16.18 10.21 -3.32
N ASP A 7 -16.61 9.35 -4.23
CA ASP A 7 -17.67 8.40 -3.94
C ASP A 7 -17.07 7.16 -3.27
N VAL A 8 -17.75 6.65 -2.23
CA VAL A 8 -17.30 5.48 -1.45
C VAL A 8 -16.87 4.30 -2.34
N PRO A 9 -17.66 3.87 -3.36
CA PRO A 9 -17.26 2.76 -4.21
C PRO A 9 -15.96 3.00 -4.99
N GLN A 10 -15.69 4.25 -5.39
CA GLN A 10 -14.47 4.61 -6.09
C GLN A 10 -13.25 4.56 -5.15
N VAL A 11 -13.42 5.03 -3.91
CA VAL A 11 -12.37 4.96 -2.89
C VAL A 11 -12.07 3.51 -2.51
N GLU A 12 -13.09 2.67 -2.36
CA GLU A 12 -12.93 1.23 -2.11
C GLU A 12 -12.23 0.53 -3.27
N SER A 13 -12.70 0.73 -4.51
CA SER A 13 -12.14 0.11 -5.70
C SER A 13 -10.68 0.50 -5.91
N SER A 14 -10.35 1.78 -5.77
CA SER A 14 -8.96 2.25 -5.88
C SER A 14 -8.08 1.67 -4.77
N SER A 15 -8.54 1.66 -3.52
CA SER A 15 -7.79 1.10 -2.39
C SER A 15 -7.52 -0.39 -2.55
N GLY A 16 -8.56 -1.17 -2.88
CA GLY A 16 -8.46 -2.60 -3.15
C GLY A 16 -7.54 -2.88 -4.33
N GLY A 17 -7.72 -2.17 -5.44
CA GLY A 17 -6.87 -2.27 -6.63
C GLY A 17 -5.39 -2.04 -6.31
N TRP A 18 -5.07 -0.93 -5.66
CA TRP A 18 -3.70 -0.62 -5.23
C TRP A 18 -3.11 -1.69 -4.32
N SER A 19 -3.87 -2.17 -3.33
CA SER A 19 -3.40 -3.21 -2.41
C SER A 19 -3.14 -4.56 -3.09
N SER A 20 -3.93 -4.91 -4.12
CA SER A 20 -3.82 -6.19 -4.82
C SER A 20 -2.59 -6.31 -5.72
N ILE A 21 -2.03 -5.18 -6.15
CA ILE A 21 -0.87 -5.12 -7.06
C ILE A 21 0.44 -4.82 -6.33
N VAL A 22 0.42 -4.73 -4.99
CA VAL A 22 1.62 -4.44 -4.19
C VAL A 22 2.64 -5.53 -4.42
N PRO A 23 3.86 -5.19 -4.89
CA PRO A 23 4.94 -6.15 -5.03
C PRO A 23 5.39 -6.63 -3.64
N SER A 24 4.78 -7.72 -3.20
CA SER A 24 4.84 -8.31 -1.87
C SER A 24 5.51 -9.69 -1.89
N GLN A 25 6.23 -10.00 -2.97
CA GLN A 25 6.87 -11.30 -3.15
C GLN A 25 8.04 -11.42 -2.16
N GLU A 26 7.72 -11.91 -0.96
CA GLU A 26 8.69 -12.29 0.07
C GLU A 26 9.37 -13.60 -0.34
N GLY A 27 10.63 -13.76 0.04
CA GLY A 27 11.35 -14.96 -0.32
C GLY A 27 12.75 -15.06 0.27
N ILE A 28 13.23 -16.30 0.40
CA ILE A 28 14.65 -16.54 0.68
C ILE A 28 15.40 -16.36 -0.65
N HIS A 29 16.00 -15.19 -0.83
CA HIS A 29 16.88 -14.94 -1.94
C HIS A 29 18.25 -15.57 -1.68
N PRO A 30 18.83 -16.32 -2.65
CA PRO A 30 20.12 -16.96 -2.46
C PRO A 30 21.22 -15.90 -2.27
N VAL A 31 22.09 -16.12 -1.29
CA VAL A 31 23.30 -15.31 -1.14
C VAL A 31 24.27 -15.69 -2.26
N PRO A 32 24.84 -14.70 -2.98
CA PRO A 32 25.82 -14.95 -4.02
C PRO A 32 27.02 -15.74 -3.48
N THR A 33 27.31 -16.89 -4.07
CA THR A 33 28.54 -17.64 -3.76
C THR A 33 29.66 -17.13 -4.66
N PRO A 34 30.78 -16.63 -4.12
CA PRO A 34 31.91 -16.23 -4.94
C PRO A 34 32.57 -17.44 -5.61
N GLY A 35 32.93 -17.26 -6.88
CA GLY A 35 33.85 -18.13 -7.60
C GLY A 35 35.30 -17.93 -7.16
N LEU A 36 36.22 -18.64 -7.81
CA LEU A 36 37.62 -18.72 -7.37
C LEU A 36 38.47 -17.51 -7.77
N ASP A 37 37.99 -16.67 -8.69
CA ASP A 37 38.72 -15.48 -9.15
C ASP A 37 38.35 -14.21 -8.38
N ALA A 38 39.25 -13.23 -8.41
CA ALA A 38 39.11 -11.97 -7.67
C ALA A 38 37.91 -11.13 -8.15
N LEU A 39 37.53 -11.22 -9.43
CA LEU A 39 36.37 -10.49 -9.96
C LEU A 39 35.08 -11.08 -9.38
N SER A 40 34.98 -12.40 -9.31
CA SER A 40 33.83 -13.09 -8.72
C SER A 40 33.70 -12.79 -7.23
N GLY A 41 34.81 -12.75 -6.49
CA GLY A 41 34.84 -12.30 -5.10
C GLY A 41 34.32 -10.85 -4.93
N ALA A 42 34.78 -9.94 -5.79
CA ALA A 42 34.34 -8.54 -5.76
C ALA A 42 32.85 -8.38 -6.07
N VAL A 43 32.33 -9.08 -7.08
CA VAL A 43 30.91 -9.02 -7.46
C VAL A 43 30.03 -9.60 -6.36
N SER A 44 30.34 -10.81 -5.85
CA SER A 44 29.55 -11.43 -4.79
C SER A 44 29.56 -10.59 -3.51
N GLY A 45 30.69 -9.97 -3.15
CA GLY A 45 30.77 -9.04 -2.02
C GLY A 45 29.89 -7.80 -2.22
N ALA A 46 29.89 -7.21 -3.42
CA ALA A 46 29.09 -6.01 -3.72
C ALA A 46 27.57 -6.28 -3.63
N VAL A 47 27.11 -7.50 -3.93
CA VAL A 47 25.69 -7.86 -3.91
C VAL A 47 25.28 -8.76 -2.74
N ALA A 48 26.19 -9.06 -1.81
CA ALA A 48 25.93 -9.96 -0.68
C ALA A 48 24.77 -9.49 0.22
N ALA A 49 24.59 -8.18 0.34
CA ALA A 49 23.52 -7.58 1.14
C ALA A 49 22.18 -7.47 0.40
N TRP A 50 22.14 -7.72 -0.92
CA TRP A 50 20.94 -7.53 -1.74
C TRP A 50 19.73 -8.34 -1.22
N PRO A 51 19.84 -9.62 -0.82
CA PRO A 51 18.73 -10.37 -0.22
C PRO A 51 18.06 -9.65 0.96
N ALA A 52 18.86 -9.16 1.92
CA ALA A 52 18.33 -8.50 3.11
C ALA A 52 17.66 -7.16 2.77
N VAL A 53 18.30 -6.38 1.89
CA VAL A 53 17.75 -5.11 1.40
C VAL A 53 16.43 -5.34 0.66
N HIS A 54 16.35 -6.36 -0.20
CA HIS A 54 15.13 -6.72 -0.90
C HIS A 54 13.96 -6.97 0.06
N GLU A 55 14.16 -7.81 1.08
CA GLU A 55 13.11 -8.13 2.06
C GLU A 55 12.66 -6.90 2.85
N GLU A 56 13.58 -6.01 3.24
CA GLU A 56 13.23 -4.75 3.90
C GLU A 56 12.36 -3.85 3.00
N PHE A 57 12.69 -3.76 1.71
CA PHE A 57 11.90 -3.03 0.73
C PHE A 57 10.51 -3.67 0.50
N VAL A 58 10.42 -5.00 0.47
CA VAL A 58 9.13 -5.72 0.38
C VAL A 58 8.25 -5.41 1.59
N ALA A 59 8.78 -5.57 2.80
CA ALA A 59 8.07 -5.28 4.03
C ALA A 59 7.61 -3.81 4.09
N GLY A 60 8.45 -2.88 3.66
CA GLY A 60 8.12 -1.46 3.55
C GLY A 60 6.94 -1.19 2.61
N ARG A 61 6.91 -1.82 1.43
CA ARG A 61 5.80 -1.69 0.47
C ARG A 61 4.50 -2.25 1.02
N VAL A 62 4.54 -3.43 1.64
CA VAL A 62 3.37 -4.06 2.28
C VAL A 62 2.82 -3.15 3.40
N SER A 63 3.70 -2.62 4.25
CA SER A 63 3.30 -1.69 5.32
C SER A 63 2.66 -0.41 4.76
N ALA A 64 3.27 0.19 3.73
CA ALA A 64 2.76 1.39 3.09
C ALA A 64 1.37 1.16 2.46
N ALA A 65 1.17 0.03 1.79
CA ALA A 65 -0.12 -0.33 1.23
C ALA A 65 -1.20 -0.54 2.31
N GLY A 66 -0.86 -1.22 3.40
CA GLY A 66 -1.77 -1.37 4.55
C GLY A 66 -2.19 -0.03 5.14
N LYS A 67 -1.23 0.91 5.29
CA LYS A 67 -1.52 2.28 5.74
C LYS A 67 -2.43 3.04 4.78
N PHE A 68 -2.22 2.88 3.46
CA PHE A 68 -3.06 3.50 2.44
C PHE A 68 -4.51 2.98 2.50
N VAL A 69 -4.70 1.66 2.56
CA VAL A 69 -6.02 1.04 2.71
C VAL A 69 -6.71 1.52 3.99
N ALA A 70 -5.99 1.55 5.11
CA ALA A 70 -6.55 2.02 6.39
C ALA A 70 -6.97 3.50 6.33
N ALA A 71 -6.14 4.36 5.74
CA ALA A 71 -6.46 5.78 5.58
C ALA A 71 -7.73 5.98 4.73
N ASN A 72 -7.84 5.26 3.62
CA ASN A 72 -9.02 5.34 2.76
C ASN A 72 -10.27 4.72 3.40
N GLY A 73 -10.13 3.67 4.20
CA GLY A 73 -11.21 3.16 5.04
C GLY A 73 -11.73 4.20 6.04
N GLY A 74 -10.84 5.01 6.62
CA GLY A 74 -11.22 6.15 7.45
C GLY A 74 -11.98 7.24 6.67
N THR A 75 -11.53 7.54 5.45
CA THR A 75 -12.23 8.47 4.54
C THR A 75 -13.64 7.98 4.20
N ILE A 76 -13.80 6.69 3.88
CA ILE A 76 -15.10 6.07 3.60
C ILE A 76 -16.03 6.21 4.81
N ALA A 77 -15.56 5.88 6.01
CA ALA A 77 -16.36 6.00 7.22
C ALA A 77 -16.84 7.45 7.48
N ASN A 78 -15.99 8.43 7.20
CA ASN A 78 -16.35 9.85 7.32
C ASN A 78 -17.42 10.25 6.30
N ILE A 79 -17.27 9.83 5.03
CA ILE A 79 -18.25 10.10 3.98
C ILE A 79 -19.60 9.49 4.36
N SER A 80 -19.66 8.21 4.71
CA SER A 80 -20.91 7.54 5.07
C SER A 80 -21.58 8.16 6.31
N THR A 81 -20.80 8.60 7.29
CA THR A 81 -21.33 9.30 8.48
C THR A 81 -21.92 10.66 8.11
N ALA A 82 -21.23 11.40 7.23
CA ALA A 82 -21.71 12.69 6.74
C ALA A 82 -22.99 12.53 5.91
N GLU A 83 -23.05 11.53 5.03
CA GLU A 83 -24.25 11.19 4.26
C GLU A 83 -25.43 10.87 5.18
N ALA A 84 -25.25 9.97 6.15
CA ALA A 84 -26.30 9.63 7.11
C ALA A 84 -26.80 10.85 7.90
N THR A 85 -25.88 11.74 8.30
CA THR A 85 -26.23 12.99 8.99
C THR A 85 -27.03 13.93 8.10
N ASN A 86 -26.60 14.10 6.86
CA ASN A 86 -27.28 14.96 5.89
C ASN A 86 -28.68 14.43 5.56
N THR A 87 -28.83 13.11 5.35
CA THR A 87 -30.15 12.48 5.14
C THR A 87 -31.08 12.75 6.33
N ALA A 88 -30.61 12.52 7.56
CA ALA A 88 -31.42 12.78 8.76
C ALA A 88 -31.84 14.26 8.90
N GLN A 89 -30.98 15.20 8.50
CA GLN A 89 -31.30 16.63 8.50
C GLN A 89 -32.32 17.00 7.43
N ILE A 90 -32.19 16.47 6.22
CA ILE A 90 -33.12 16.72 5.12
C ILE A 90 -34.50 16.15 5.46
N ASP A 91 -34.57 14.89 5.91
CA ASP A 91 -35.82 14.24 6.33
C ASP A 91 -36.49 15.00 7.48
N GLY A 92 -35.70 15.64 8.36
CA GLY A 92 -36.20 16.47 9.45
C GLY A 92 -36.69 17.86 9.03
N ILE A 93 -36.36 18.32 7.82
CA ILE A 93 -36.80 19.59 7.23
C ILE A 93 -38.04 19.39 6.34
N GLU A 94 -38.18 18.23 5.68
CA GLU A 94 -39.32 17.89 4.81
C GLU A 94 -40.65 17.61 5.55
N VAL A 95 -40.89 18.29 6.67
CA VAL A 95 -42.13 18.22 7.47
C VAL A 95 -43.21 19.14 6.93
#